data_AF-B6WPY1-F1
#
_entry.id   AF-B6WPY1-F1
#
_cell.length_a   1.000
_cell.length_b   1.000
_cell.length_c   1.000
_cell.angle_alpha   90.00
_cell.angle_beta   90.00
_cell.angle_gamma   90.00
#
_symmetry.space_group_name_H-M   'P 1'
#
loop_
_entity.id
_entity.type
_entity.pdbx_description
1 polymer ?
#
loop_
_entity_poly.entity_id
_entity_poly.type
_entity_poly.pdbx_seq_one_letter_code
_entity_poly.pdbx_strand_id
1 'polypeptide(L)'
;MAERPGIRDRHYGYLGASPDRLASWGERNRPDAVILLERTPGSRAALLTTPAATGMDNVLARFLIPDGGAPEVLRLGTQLLDALPCRILRYDDLDEAAALLAQQAPLLPPAAPLPANLSPVTVPPARHGRHASQPPGGTGDSRTLWRQRADLSCRQTGQSLFLTDSHGNRIFRLDGTGTVVWQLLSEPLSRDEALSLLIETFPGVPKARIRHELKQLFQALFEARLIEKASNGP
;
A
#
# COMPACT_ATOMS: atom_id res chain seq x y z
N MET A 1 -23.90 -11.27 -27.23
CA MET A 1 -23.18 -12.35 -26.53
C MET A 1 -24.20 -13.42 -26.14
N ALA A 2 -24.00 -14.70 -26.49
CA ALA A 2 -25.01 -15.74 -26.26
C ALA A 2 -25.28 -15.94 -24.76
N GLU A 3 -26.54 -15.96 -24.35
CA GLU A 3 -26.96 -16.26 -22.97
C GLU A 3 -26.34 -17.60 -22.54
N ARG A 4 -25.61 -17.60 -21.42
CA ARG A 4 -25.10 -18.82 -20.77
C ARG A 4 -25.76 -18.99 -19.42
N PRO A 5 -27.07 -19.33 -19.39
CA PRO A 5 -27.80 -19.41 -18.14
C PRO A 5 -27.25 -20.59 -17.34
N GLY A 6 -26.43 -20.30 -16.33
CA GLY A 6 -26.15 -21.23 -15.25
C GLY A 6 -27.25 -21.16 -14.19
N ILE A 7 -26.96 -21.70 -13.02
CA ILE A 7 -27.87 -21.62 -11.87
C ILE A 7 -28.11 -20.15 -11.53
N ARG A 8 -29.36 -19.78 -11.26
CA ARG A 8 -29.73 -18.42 -10.88
C ARG A 8 -30.84 -18.45 -9.85
N ASP A 9 -30.84 -17.47 -8.96
CA ASP A 9 -31.94 -17.15 -8.07
C ASP A 9 -32.39 -15.70 -8.29
N ARG A 10 -33.14 -15.11 -7.35
CA ARG A 10 -33.62 -13.72 -7.45
C ARG A 10 -32.50 -12.66 -7.35
N HIS A 11 -31.35 -13.00 -6.79
CA HIS A 11 -30.27 -12.06 -6.47
C HIS A 11 -28.96 -12.37 -7.21
N TYR A 12 -28.73 -13.63 -7.57
CA TYR A 12 -27.48 -14.10 -8.15
C TYR A 12 -27.72 -14.94 -9.40
N GLY A 13 -26.85 -14.78 -10.39
CA GLY A 13 -26.75 -15.64 -11.55
C GLY A 13 -25.32 -16.13 -11.70
N TYR A 14 -25.15 -17.45 -11.77
CA TYR A 14 -23.87 -18.09 -12.03
C TYR A 14 -23.71 -18.33 -13.53
N LEU A 15 -22.49 -18.20 -14.03
CA LEU A 15 -22.18 -18.48 -15.42
C LEU A 15 -22.16 -19.99 -15.66
N GLY A 16 -22.97 -20.47 -16.59
CA GLY A 16 -22.88 -21.84 -17.11
C GLY A 16 -21.69 -21.96 -18.05
N ALA A 17 -20.52 -22.35 -17.53
CA ALA A 17 -19.34 -22.61 -18.36
C ALA A 17 -19.39 -24.02 -18.97
N SER A 18 -19.18 -24.14 -20.29
CA SER A 18 -18.93 -25.44 -20.93
C SER A 18 -17.67 -26.06 -20.31
N PRO A 19 -17.60 -27.40 -20.12
CA PRO A 19 -16.40 -28.07 -19.63
C PRO A 19 -15.12 -27.66 -20.39
N ASP A 20 -15.23 -27.43 -21.69
CA ASP A 20 -14.10 -27.04 -22.57
C ASP A 20 -13.58 -25.61 -22.32
N ARG A 21 -14.28 -24.82 -21.49
CA ARG A 21 -13.89 -23.46 -21.10
C ARG A 21 -13.47 -23.35 -19.64
N LEU A 22 -13.51 -24.46 -18.91
CA LEU A 22 -12.98 -24.53 -17.57
C LEU A 22 -11.53 -24.99 -17.63
N ALA A 23 -10.68 -24.36 -16.81
CA ALA A 23 -9.33 -24.86 -16.58
C ALA A 23 -9.42 -26.29 -16.03
N SER A 24 -8.48 -27.14 -16.45
CA SER A 24 -8.42 -28.51 -15.94
C SER A 24 -8.14 -28.49 -14.44
N TRP A 25 -8.64 -29.48 -13.71
CA TRP A 25 -8.34 -29.58 -12.29
C TRP A 25 -6.82 -29.73 -12.08
N GLY A 26 -6.25 -28.89 -11.21
CA GLY A 26 -4.81 -28.84 -10.96
C GLY A 26 -4.01 -28.03 -11.98
N GLU A 27 -4.65 -27.48 -13.03
CA GLU A 27 -4.02 -26.55 -13.95
C GLU A 27 -3.59 -25.29 -13.20
N ARG A 28 -2.34 -24.88 -13.40
CA ARG A 28 -1.74 -23.70 -12.77
C ARG A 28 -1.30 -22.73 -13.84
N ASN A 29 -1.96 -21.58 -13.89
CA ASN A 29 -1.52 -20.45 -14.68
C ASN A 29 -0.95 -19.38 -13.76
N ARG A 30 0.09 -18.68 -14.23
CA ARG A 30 0.64 -17.54 -13.50
C ARG A 30 -0.23 -16.31 -13.81
N PRO A 31 -0.44 -15.42 -12.83
CA PRO A 31 -1.08 -14.14 -13.12
C PRO A 31 -0.16 -13.30 -14.02
N ASP A 32 -0.74 -12.65 -15.04
CA ASP A 32 0.01 -11.78 -15.96
C ASP A 32 -0.08 -10.29 -15.58
N ALA A 33 -1.10 -9.89 -14.82
CA ALA A 33 -1.33 -8.50 -14.42
C ALA A 33 -2.22 -8.39 -13.18
N VAL A 34 -2.16 -7.23 -12.51
CA VAL A 34 -3.13 -6.81 -11.50
C VAL A 34 -4.04 -5.74 -12.11
N ILE A 35 -5.34 -6.02 -12.20
CA ILE A 35 -6.33 -5.08 -12.73
C ILE A 35 -7.22 -4.58 -11.58
N LEU A 36 -7.15 -3.28 -11.31
CA LEU A 36 -8.04 -2.60 -10.37
C LEU A 36 -9.32 -2.18 -11.09
N LEU A 37 -10.47 -2.49 -10.52
CA LEU A 37 -11.76 -2.18 -11.12
C LEU A 37 -12.29 -0.84 -10.58
N GLU A 38 -12.47 0.13 -11.48
CA GLU A 38 -12.99 1.47 -11.16
C GLU A 38 -14.29 1.71 -11.94
N ARG A 39 -15.44 1.44 -11.31
CA ARG A 39 -16.72 1.72 -11.95
C ARG A 39 -17.05 3.21 -11.85
N THR A 40 -17.12 3.89 -13.00
CA THR A 40 -17.40 5.32 -13.11
C THR A 40 -18.59 5.54 -14.05
N PRO A 41 -19.77 5.96 -13.56
CA PRO A 41 -20.96 6.17 -14.39
C PRO A 41 -20.71 7.11 -15.56
N GLY A 42 -21.21 6.75 -16.74
CA GLY A 42 -21.06 7.52 -17.99
C GLY A 42 -19.66 7.49 -18.61
N SER A 43 -18.72 6.74 -18.05
CA SER A 43 -17.38 6.58 -18.62
C SER A 43 -17.32 5.41 -19.62
N ARG A 44 -16.50 5.58 -20.67
CA ARG A 44 -16.13 4.47 -21.57
C ARG A 44 -15.09 3.58 -20.92
N ALA A 45 -15.11 2.31 -21.29
CA ALA A 45 -14.09 1.35 -20.89
C ALA A 45 -12.69 1.82 -21.32
N ALA A 46 -11.77 1.94 -20.37
CA ALA A 46 -10.38 2.29 -20.62
C ALA A 46 -9.44 1.56 -19.66
N LEU A 47 -8.29 1.13 -20.19
CA LEU A 47 -7.24 0.51 -19.40
C LEU A 47 -6.11 1.52 -19.17
N LEU A 48 -5.99 2.01 -17.95
CA LEU A 48 -5.09 3.09 -17.57
C LEU A 48 -3.88 2.56 -16.79
N THR A 49 -2.75 3.23 -16.90
CA THR A 49 -1.58 2.94 -16.07
C THR A 49 -1.83 3.37 -14.62
N THR A 50 -1.52 2.52 -13.67
CA THR A 50 -1.68 2.82 -12.24
C THR A 50 -0.36 3.27 -11.63
N PRO A 51 -0.31 4.41 -10.91
CA PRO A 51 0.82 4.73 -10.06
C PRO A 51 1.04 3.61 -9.03
N ALA A 52 2.28 3.18 -8.82
CA ALA A 52 2.59 2.04 -7.96
C ALA A 52 2.01 2.17 -6.53
N ALA A 53 1.98 3.39 -5.98
CA ALA A 53 1.38 3.65 -4.66
C ALA A 53 -0.13 3.40 -4.63
N THR A 54 -0.87 3.80 -5.68
CA THR A 54 -2.31 3.52 -5.82
C THR A 54 -2.58 2.02 -5.97
N GLY A 55 -1.70 1.32 -6.71
CA GLY A 55 -1.69 -0.14 -6.77
C GLY A 55 -1.57 -0.75 -5.38
N MET A 56 -0.60 -0.27 -4.60
CA MET A 56 -0.34 -0.74 -3.24
C MET A 56 -1.53 -0.50 -2.32
N ASP A 57 -2.12 0.70 -2.28
CA ASP A 57 -3.28 0.99 -1.41
C ASP A 57 -4.43 0.00 -1.65
N ASN A 58 -4.76 -0.24 -2.92
CA ASN A 58 -5.88 -1.11 -3.29
C ASN A 58 -5.58 -2.58 -2.99
N VAL A 59 -4.35 -3.02 -3.26
CA VAL A 59 -3.91 -4.39 -2.97
C VAL A 59 -3.89 -4.64 -1.46
N LEU A 60 -3.30 -3.73 -0.68
CA LEU A 60 -3.25 -3.83 0.79
C LEU A 60 -4.66 -3.84 1.42
N ALA A 61 -5.59 -3.03 0.91
CA ALA A 61 -6.97 -3.01 1.39
C ALA A 61 -7.74 -4.32 1.16
N ARG A 62 -7.28 -5.16 0.22
CA ARG A 62 -7.93 -6.43 -0.13
C ARG A 62 -7.31 -7.64 0.56
N PHE A 63 -6.12 -7.51 1.13
CA PHE A 63 -5.56 -8.53 1.99
C PHE A 63 -6.36 -8.59 3.29
N LEU A 64 -7.05 -9.71 3.50
CA LEU A 64 -7.38 -10.14 4.85
C LEU A 64 -6.04 -10.44 5.52
N ILE A 65 -5.73 -9.73 6.60
CA ILE A 65 -4.45 -9.85 7.31
C ILE A 65 -4.24 -11.32 7.65
N PRO A 66 -3.32 -12.03 6.97
CA PRO A 66 -3.01 -13.42 7.29
C PRO A 66 -2.39 -13.49 8.68
N ASP A 67 -2.26 -14.67 9.26
CA ASP A 67 -1.66 -14.89 10.58
C ASP A 67 -0.21 -14.32 10.74
N GLY A 68 0.42 -13.85 9.65
CA GLY A 68 1.71 -13.17 9.60
C GLY A 68 1.71 -11.64 9.83
N GLY A 69 0.54 -10.99 9.98
CA GLY A 69 0.44 -9.57 10.35
C GLY A 69 0.80 -8.56 9.24
N ALA A 70 0.82 -7.27 9.60
CA ALA A 70 1.03 -6.16 8.66
C ALA A 70 2.38 -6.19 7.89
N PRO A 71 3.53 -6.61 8.47
CA PRO A 71 4.78 -6.76 7.74
C PRO A 71 4.69 -7.76 6.58
N GLU A 72 4.01 -8.88 6.79
CA GLU A 72 3.87 -9.93 5.78
C GLU A 72 2.94 -9.48 4.64
N VAL A 73 1.84 -8.80 4.98
CA VAL A 73 0.94 -8.19 3.98
C VAL A 73 1.68 -7.18 3.12
N LEU A 74 2.48 -6.30 3.74
CA LEU A 74 3.29 -5.32 3.02
C LEU A 74 4.31 -5.99 2.10
N ARG A 75 4.99 -7.04 2.59
CA ARG A 75 5.97 -7.81 1.81
C ARG A 75 5.32 -8.49 0.60
N LEU A 76 4.19 -9.18 0.79
CA LEU A 76 3.47 -9.89 -0.27
C LEU A 76 2.89 -8.92 -1.30
N GLY A 77 2.24 -7.83 -0.87
CA GLY A 77 1.71 -6.81 -1.77
C GLY A 77 2.81 -6.17 -2.62
N THR A 78 3.97 -5.93 -2.02
CA THR A 78 5.16 -5.44 -2.74
C THR A 78 5.66 -6.42 -3.79
N GLN A 79 5.86 -7.69 -3.42
CA GLN A 79 6.34 -8.69 -4.37
C GLN A 79 5.38 -8.88 -5.55
N LEU A 80 4.07 -8.82 -5.29
CA LEU A 80 3.07 -8.92 -6.34
C LEU A 80 3.16 -7.75 -7.33
N LEU A 81 3.25 -6.51 -6.82
CA LEU A 81 3.27 -5.30 -7.65
C LEU A 81 4.62 -5.01 -8.30
N ASP A 82 5.72 -5.52 -7.76
CA ASP A 82 7.04 -5.48 -8.40
C ASP A 82 7.11 -6.46 -9.59
N ALA A 83 6.41 -7.60 -9.50
CA ALA A 83 6.48 -8.66 -10.51
C ALA A 83 5.43 -8.52 -11.63
N LEU A 84 4.28 -7.90 -11.32
CA LEU A 84 3.14 -7.81 -12.24
C LEU A 84 2.81 -6.37 -12.62
N PRO A 85 2.52 -6.08 -13.89
CA PRO A 85 1.99 -4.78 -14.27
C PRO A 85 0.64 -4.53 -13.59
N CYS A 86 0.49 -3.34 -13.00
CA CYS A 86 -0.76 -2.89 -12.39
C CYS A 86 -1.47 -1.85 -13.28
N ARG A 87 -2.76 -2.06 -13.54
CA ARG A 87 -3.61 -1.20 -14.37
C ARG A 87 -4.94 -0.92 -13.68
N ILE A 88 -5.59 0.19 -14.03
CA ILE A 88 -6.97 0.48 -13.65
C ILE A 88 -7.84 0.25 -14.89
N LEU A 89 -8.85 -0.59 -14.76
CA LEU A 89 -9.95 -0.69 -15.70
C LEU A 89 -11.05 0.25 -15.23
N ARG A 90 -11.14 1.42 -15.88
CA ARG A 90 -12.27 2.32 -15.69
C ARG A 90 -13.39 1.90 -16.62
N TYR A 91 -14.62 1.79 -16.12
CA TYR A 91 -15.77 1.39 -16.93
C TYR A 91 -17.10 1.84 -16.33
N ASP A 92 -18.13 1.90 -17.16
CA ASP A 92 -19.53 1.87 -16.71
C ASP A 92 -20.24 0.61 -17.23
N ASP A 93 -20.10 0.37 -18.54
CA ASP A 93 -20.64 -0.78 -19.25
C ASP A 93 -19.75 -2.02 -19.10
N LEU A 94 -20.36 -3.15 -18.69
CA LEU A 94 -19.66 -4.40 -18.43
C LEU A 94 -19.24 -5.12 -19.72
N ASP A 95 -20.03 -5.03 -20.78
CA ASP A 95 -19.74 -5.69 -22.05
C ASP A 95 -18.58 -4.98 -22.76
N GLU A 96 -18.57 -3.64 -22.74
CA GLU A 96 -17.46 -2.83 -23.24
C GLU A 96 -16.16 -3.14 -22.46
N ALA A 97 -16.23 -3.22 -21.13
CA ALA A 97 -15.10 -3.54 -20.27
C ALA A 97 -14.54 -4.95 -20.54
N ALA A 98 -15.40 -5.96 -20.67
CA ALA A 98 -15.00 -7.33 -20.97
C ALA A 98 -14.39 -7.44 -22.38
N ALA A 99 -14.97 -6.77 -23.37
CA ALA A 99 -14.44 -6.72 -24.73
C ALA A 99 -13.05 -6.08 -24.78
N LEU A 100 -12.84 -4.98 -24.04
CA LEU A 100 -11.54 -4.33 -23.93
C LEU A 100 -10.49 -5.26 -23.32
N LEU A 101 -10.81 -5.93 -22.21
CA LEU A 101 -9.89 -6.89 -21.59
C LEU A 101 -9.53 -8.06 -22.53
N ALA A 102 -10.51 -8.62 -23.24
CA ALA A 102 -10.28 -9.70 -24.18
C ALA A 102 -9.35 -9.29 -25.34
N GLN A 103 -9.44 -8.04 -25.79
CA GLN A 103 -8.57 -7.49 -26.83
C GLN A 103 -7.16 -7.18 -26.32
N GLN A 104 -7.02 -6.73 -25.06
CA GLN A 104 -5.75 -6.28 -24.50
C GLN A 104 -4.95 -7.41 -23.82
N ALA A 105 -5.61 -8.46 -23.32
CA ALA A 105 -4.94 -9.55 -22.60
C ALA A 105 -3.78 -10.19 -23.39
N PRO A 106 -3.88 -10.47 -24.71
CA PRO A 106 -2.76 -11.02 -25.49
C PRO A 106 -1.59 -10.05 -25.69
N LEU A 107 -1.80 -8.75 -25.46
CA LEU A 107 -0.81 -7.68 -25.67
C LEU A 107 -0.09 -7.29 -24.37
N LEU A 108 -0.53 -7.82 -23.22
CA LEU A 108 0.14 -7.58 -21.95
C LEU A 108 1.53 -8.24 -21.99
N PRO A 109 2.57 -7.55 -21.48
CA PRO A 109 3.87 -8.17 -21.37
C PRO A 109 3.74 -9.41 -20.46
N PRO A 110 4.45 -10.50 -20.78
CA PRO A 110 4.47 -11.67 -19.90
C PRO A 110 4.93 -11.24 -18.50
N ALA A 111 4.28 -11.74 -17.46
CA ALA A 111 4.68 -11.48 -16.10
C ALA A 111 6.17 -11.78 -15.91
N ALA A 112 6.88 -10.91 -15.18
CA ALA A 112 8.22 -11.23 -14.73
C ALA A 112 8.14 -12.52 -13.89
N PRO A 113 9.17 -13.39 -13.90
CA PRO A 113 9.19 -14.56 -13.05
C PRO A 113 8.97 -14.11 -11.60
N LEU A 114 7.85 -14.56 -11.00
CA LEU A 114 7.64 -14.36 -9.58
C LEU A 114 8.82 -15.04 -8.86
N PRO A 115 9.48 -14.35 -7.91
CA PRO A 115 10.59 -14.95 -7.18
C PRO A 115 10.13 -16.26 -6.55
N ALA A 116 10.93 -17.32 -6.69
CA ALA A 116 10.62 -18.67 -6.21
C ALA A 116 10.35 -18.75 -4.69
N ASN A 117 10.61 -17.66 -3.96
CA ASN A 117 10.44 -17.50 -2.52
C ASN A 117 9.01 -17.13 -2.08
N LEU A 118 7.99 -17.34 -2.92
CA LEU A 118 6.58 -17.35 -2.47
C LEU A 118 6.23 -18.64 -1.69
N SER A 119 7.22 -19.33 -1.14
CA SER A 119 7.00 -20.40 -0.18
C SER A 119 6.02 -19.88 0.89
N PRO A 120 4.91 -20.59 1.16
CA PRO A 120 4.09 -20.26 2.31
C PRO A 120 5.02 -20.31 3.52
N VAL A 121 5.33 -19.14 4.08
CA VAL A 121 6.22 -19.06 5.22
C VAL A 121 5.53 -19.81 6.34
N THR A 122 6.18 -20.85 6.85
CA THR A 122 5.76 -21.49 8.09
C THR A 122 6.13 -20.52 9.22
N VAL A 123 5.27 -19.53 9.46
CA VAL A 123 5.51 -18.54 10.52
C VAL A 123 5.09 -19.18 11.85
N PRO A 124 5.94 -19.17 12.89
CA PRO A 124 5.52 -19.51 14.24
C PRO A 124 4.35 -18.61 14.66
N PRO A 125 3.40 -19.08 15.48
CA PRO A 125 2.27 -18.26 15.89
C PRO A 125 2.77 -16.95 16.50
N ALA A 126 2.26 -15.83 15.97
CA ALA A 126 2.57 -14.50 16.47
C ALA A 126 2.29 -14.48 17.98
N ARG A 127 3.34 -14.32 18.79
CA ARG A 127 3.18 -14.01 20.20
C ARG A 127 2.52 -12.64 20.22
N HIS A 128 1.27 -12.59 20.66
CA HIS A 128 0.54 -11.36 20.90
C HIS A 128 1.30 -10.59 21.99
N GLY A 129 2.27 -9.78 21.55
CA GLY A 129 3.00 -8.89 22.43
C GLY A 129 1.98 -8.00 23.10
N ARG A 130 1.91 -8.05 24.43
CA ARG A 130 1.09 -7.13 25.22
C ARG A 130 1.37 -5.72 24.71
N HIS A 131 0.32 -5.03 24.25
CA HIS A 131 0.38 -3.62 23.93
C HIS A 131 1.08 -2.90 25.08
N ALA A 132 2.34 -2.47 24.85
CA ALA A 132 3.03 -1.64 25.81
C ALA A 132 2.18 -0.38 26.00
N SER A 133 1.87 -0.08 27.26
CA SER A 133 1.07 1.05 27.70
C SER A 133 1.50 2.33 26.98
N GLN A 134 0.52 3.16 26.62
CA GLN A 134 0.75 4.51 26.09
C GLN A 134 1.81 5.23 26.95
N PRO A 135 2.92 5.73 26.38
CA PRO A 135 3.78 6.62 27.12
C PRO A 135 2.95 7.87 27.49
N PRO A 136 2.84 8.23 28.77
CA PRO A 136 2.29 9.53 29.14
C PRO A 136 3.34 10.58 28.76
N GLY A 137 3.08 11.42 27.76
CA GLY A 137 4.06 12.44 27.41
C GLY A 137 3.62 13.37 26.29
N GLY A 138 3.42 14.64 26.66
CA GLY A 138 3.09 15.73 25.74
C GLY A 138 4.07 15.88 24.57
N THR A 139 3.57 16.57 23.56
CA THR A 139 4.02 16.69 22.16
C THR A 139 5.39 17.34 21.94
N GLY A 140 6.21 17.44 23.00
CA GLY A 140 7.47 18.16 23.02
C GLY A 140 7.29 19.65 22.71
N ASP A 141 8.26 20.47 23.08
CA ASP A 141 8.39 21.79 22.47
C ASP A 141 8.94 21.68 21.04
N SER A 142 9.09 22.78 20.31
CA SER A 142 9.61 22.75 18.93
C SER A 142 11.07 22.28 18.84
N ARG A 143 11.81 22.34 19.95
CA ARG A 143 13.24 22.02 20.07
C ARG A 143 13.51 20.58 20.51
N THR A 144 12.47 19.85 20.92
CA THR A 144 12.56 18.44 21.26
C THR A 144 13.13 17.67 20.07
N LEU A 145 14.21 16.93 20.30
CA LEU A 145 14.83 16.06 19.29
C LEU A 145 14.03 14.76 19.17
N TRP A 146 13.68 14.42 17.94
CA TRP A 146 12.95 13.21 17.59
C TRP A 146 13.79 12.36 16.67
N ARG A 147 13.65 11.04 16.75
CA ARG A 147 14.28 10.10 15.81
C ARG A 147 13.30 9.00 15.42
N GLN A 148 13.57 8.34 14.29
CA GLN A 148 12.89 7.12 13.91
C GLN A 148 13.05 6.04 14.99
N ARG A 149 12.00 5.24 15.19
CA ARG A 149 12.08 4.04 16.02
C ARG A 149 12.73 2.89 15.22
N ALA A 150 13.65 2.14 15.85
CA ALA A 150 14.53 1.20 15.15
C ALA A 150 13.89 -0.12 14.69
N ASP A 151 12.70 -0.46 15.20
CA ASP A 151 12.01 -1.74 14.98
C ASP A 151 10.94 -1.69 13.87
N LEU A 152 11.04 -0.70 12.99
CA LEU A 152 10.10 -0.44 11.91
C LEU A 152 10.58 -1.04 10.60
N SER A 153 9.69 -1.74 9.90
CA SER A 153 9.89 -2.12 8.51
C SER A 153 9.39 -1.01 7.60
N CYS A 154 10.20 -0.64 6.61
CA CYS A 154 9.86 0.38 5.64
C CYS A 154 9.94 -0.16 4.21
N ARG A 155 9.04 0.31 3.34
CA ARG A 155 9.09 0.04 1.90
C ARG A 155 8.73 1.27 1.11
N GLN A 156 9.62 1.66 0.20
CA GLN A 156 9.37 2.74 -0.74
C GLN A 156 8.69 2.22 -2.01
N THR A 157 7.67 2.94 -2.45
CA THR A 157 6.91 2.66 -3.67
C THR A 157 6.64 3.98 -4.39
N GLY A 158 7.43 4.26 -5.43
CA GLY A 158 7.44 5.58 -6.07
C GLY A 158 7.87 6.68 -5.09
N GLN A 159 7.01 7.69 -4.90
CA GLN A 159 7.24 8.78 -3.94
C GLN A 159 6.61 8.53 -2.57
N SER A 160 5.93 7.41 -2.36
CA SER A 160 5.32 7.08 -1.08
C SER A 160 6.17 6.08 -0.31
N LEU A 161 6.15 6.20 1.02
CA LEU A 161 6.78 5.27 1.95
C LEU A 161 5.71 4.57 2.79
N PHE A 162 5.75 3.25 2.80
CA PHE A 162 4.92 2.42 3.66
C PHE A 162 5.73 1.98 4.88
N LEU A 163 5.15 2.13 6.06
CA LEU A 163 5.77 1.83 7.35
C LEU A 163 4.91 0.85 8.14
N THR A 164 5.54 -0.12 8.78
CA THR A 164 4.87 -1.04 9.70
C THR A 164 5.78 -1.37 10.87
N ASP A 165 5.18 -1.47 12.04
CA ASP A 165 5.84 -2.02 13.22
C ASP A 165 6.00 -3.55 13.03
N SER A 166 7.16 -4.09 13.40
CA SER A 166 7.43 -5.53 13.42
C SER A 166 6.45 -6.33 14.29
N HIS A 167 5.83 -5.68 15.28
CA HIS A 167 4.81 -6.26 16.16
C HIS A 167 3.38 -5.76 15.87
N GLY A 168 3.23 -4.84 14.92
CA GLY A 168 1.97 -4.15 14.65
C GLY A 168 1.08 -4.86 13.64
N ASN A 169 -0.20 -4.51 13.69
CA ASN A 169 -1.19 -4.91 12.68
C ASN A 169 -1.65 -3.73 11.82
N ARG A 170 -0.79 -2.71 11.66
CA ARG A 170 -1.10 -1.47 10.96
C ARG A 170 0.01 -1.14 9.98
N ILE A 171 -0.40 -0.78 8.77
CA ILE A 171 0.48 -0.22 7.75
C ILE A 171 0.14 1.27 7.65
N PHE A 172 1.15 2.10 7.80
CA PHE A 172 1.06 3.54 7.59
C PHE A 172 1.62 3.91 6.23
N ARG A 173 1.10 4.97 5.63
CA ARG A 173 1.61 5.51 4.38
C ARG A 173 2.00 6.97 4.57
N LEU A 174 3.20 7.31 4.15
CA LEU A 174 3.68 8.68 4.00
C LEU A 174 3.67 9.05 2.53
N ASP A 175 3.24 10.28 2.24
CA ASP A 175 3.37 10.89 0.92
C ASP A 175 4.81 11.35 0.68
N GLY A 176 5.06 12.04 -0.44
CA GLY A 176 6.41 12.50 -0.80
C GLY A 176 7.02 13.41 0.27
N THR A 177 6.25 14.37 0.80
CA THR A 177 6.71 15.30 1.83
C THR A 177 6.98 14.59 3.15
N GLY A 178 6.06 13.71 3.57
CA GLY A 178 6.23 12.88 4.76
C GLY A 178 7.44 11.95 4.65
N THR A 179 7.73 11.43 3.46
CA THR A 179 8.91 10.59 3.19
C THR A 179 10.21 11.37 3.37
N VAL A 180 10.27 12.62 2.92
CA VAL A 180 11.45 13.49 3.13
C VAL A 180 11.66 13.75 4.62
N VAL A 181 10.61 14.15 5.35
CA VAL A 181 10.71 14.38 6.80
C VAL A 181 11.10 13.10 7.55
N TRP A 182 10.55 11.96 7.13
CA TRP A 182 10.94 10.66 7.66
C TRP A 182 12.44 10.42 7.49
N GLN A 183 12.99 10.59 6.30
CA GLN A 183 14.41 10.41 6.03
C GLN A 183 15.29 11.34 6.88
N LEU A 184 14.88 12.60 7.07
CA LEU A 184 15.62 13.54 7.94
C LEU A 184 15.65 13.09 9.41
N LEU A 185 14.63 12.35 9.87
CA LEU A 185 14.57 11.79 11.23
C LEU A 185 15.42 10.52 11.43
N SER A 186 16.20 10.11 10.43
CA SER A 186 17.21 9.05 10.59
C SER A 186 18.28 9.45 11.60
N GLU A 187 18.55 10.74 11.72
CA GLU A 187 19.30 11.35 12.81
C GLU A 187 18.35 12.15 13.73
N PRO A 188 18.67 12.32 15.02
CA PRO A 188 17.89 13.16 15.92
C PRO A 188 17.68 14.58 15.36
N LEU A 189 16.41 14.96 15.16
CA LEU A 189 16.03 16.21 14.53
C LEU A 189 14.85 16.86 15.26
N SER A 190 14.93 18.18 15.46
CA SER A 190 13.83 18.98 16.00
C SER A 190 12.88 19.50 14.91
N ARG A 191 11.68 19.95 15.31
CA ARG A 191 10.73 20.56 14.38
C ARG A 191 11.24 21.88 13.80
N ASP A 192 12.01 22.64 14.57
CA ASP A 192 12.60 23.91 14.12
C ASP A 192 13.71 23.70 13.08
N GLU A 193 14.53 22.66 13.25
CA GLU A 193 15.54 22.27 12.26
C GLU A 193 14.86 21.74 10.99
N ALA A 194 13.88 20.84 11.12
CA ALA A 194 13.10 20.35 9.99
C ALA A 194 12.42 21.49 9.20
N LEU A 195 11.87 22.49 9.91
CA LEU A 195 11.28 23.68 9.29
C LEU A 195 12.32 24.48 8.51
N SER A 196 13.53 24.65 9.05
CA SER A 196 14.60 25.39 8.39
C SER A 196 15.01 24.71 7.09
N LEU A 197 15.22 23.39 7.12
CA LEU A 197 15.57 22.59 5.94
C LEU A 197 14.48 22.60 4.86
N LEU A 198 13.20 22.53 5.27
CA LEU A 198 12.09 22.51 4.31
C LEU A 198 11.81 23.87 3.66
N ILE A 199 12.06 24.99 4.36
CA ILE A 199 11.94 26.33 3.74
C ILE A 199 12.97 26.50 2.63
N GLU A 200 14.19 26.00 2.82
CA GLU A 200 15.24 26.02 1.80
C GLU A 200 14.87 25.15 0.60
N THR A 201 14.25 23.99 0.86
CA THR A 201 13.83 23.05 -0.20
C THR A 201 12.59 23.54 -0.97
N PHE A 202 11.68 24.27 -0.31
CA PHE A 202 10.40 24.72 -0.87
C PHE A 202 10.18 26.24 -0.71
N PRO A 203 10.98 27.09 -1.38
CA PRO A 203 10.94 28.54 -1.18
C PRO A 203 9.61 29.20 -1.60
N GLY A 204 8.83 28.53 -2.46
CA GLY A 204 7.51 29.01 -2.91
C GLY A 204 6.35 28.74 -1.93
N VAL A 205 6.57 27.99 -0.85
CA VAL A 205 5.52 27.63 0.11
C VAL A 205 5.58 28.53 1.35
N PRO A 206 4.46 29.14 1.79
CA PRO A 206 4.46 29.99 2.97
C PRO A 206 4.98 29.27 4.23
N LYS A 207 5.97 29.87 4.91
CA LYS A 207 6.57 29.34 6.15
C LYS A 207 5.55 28.91 7.22
N ALA A 208 4.47 29.68 7.37
CA ALA A 208 3.41 29.37 8.32
C ALA A 208 2.71 28.04 8.01
N ARG A 209 2.53 27.74 6.72
CA ARG A 209 1.93 26.48 6.25
C ARG A 209 2.85 25.30 6.54
N ILE A 210 4.14 25.39 6.17
CA ILE A 210 5.15 24.35 6.45
C ILE A 210 5.20 24.04 7.95
N ARG A 211 5.21 25.09 8.80
CA ARG A 211 5.20 24.92 10.26
C ARG A 211 3.97 24.16 10.75
N HIS A 212 2.79 24.49 10.23
CA HIS A 212 1.54 23.83 10.61
C HIS A 212 1.54 22.35 10.21
N GLU A 213 1.91 22.05 8.96
CA GLU A 213 1.97 20.69 8.43
C GLU A 213 3.02 19.84 9.17
N LEU A 214 4.20 20.39 9.46
CA LEU A 214 5.22 19.73 10.28
C LEU A 214 4.72 19.41 11.69
N LYS A 215 4.01 20.34 12.32
CA LYS A 215 3.44 20.11 13.66
C LYS A 215 2.45 18.93 13.62
N GLN A 216 1.57 18.88 12.62
CA GLN A 216 0.62 17.79 12.44
C GLN A 216 1.32 16.46 12.13
N LEU A 217 2.32 16.48 11.27
CA LEU A 217 3.07 15.28 10.89
C LEU A 217 3.82 14.68 12.08
N PHE A 218 4.61 15.46 12.82
CA PHE A 218 5.31 14.98 14.01
C PHE A 218 4.34 14.44 15.06
N GLN A 219 3.18 15.09 15.22
CA GLN A 219 2.13 14.61 16.11
C GLN A 219 1.63 13.23 15.67
N ALA A 220 1.26 13.09 14.40
CA ALA A 220 0.75 11.84 13.86
C ALA A 220 1.80 10.71 13.95
N LEU A 221 3.06 11.00 13.63
CA LEU A 221 4.16 10.04 13.74
C LEU A 221 4.37 9.59 15.19
N PHE A 222 4.32 10.51 16.15
CA PHE A 222 4.48 10.17 17.57
C PHE A 222 3.29 9.38 18.13
N GLU A 223 2.05 9.77 17.81
CA GLU A 223 0.84 9.05 18.19
C GLU A 223 0.79 7.63 17.60
N ALA A 224 1.26 7.49 16.35
CA ALA A 224 1.45 6.21 15.67
C ALA A 224 2.65 5.41 16.22
N ARG A 225 3.42 5.99 17.16
CA ARG A 225 4.65 5.43 17.75
C ARG A 225 5.74 5.14 16.72
N LEU A 226 5.75 5.84 15.60
CA LEU A 226 6.77 5.68 14.54
C LEU A 226 8.06 6.43 14.86
N ILE A 227 7.98 7.46 15.70
CA ILE A 227 9.12 8.23 16.18
C ILE A 227 9.13 8.25 17.71
N GLU A 228 10.31 8.44 18.27
CA GLU A 228 10.54 8.57 19.70
C GLU A 228 11.39 9.80 20.00
N LYS A 229 11.30 10.29 21.24
CA LYS A 229 12.20 11.35 21.70
C LYS A 229 13.61 10.78 21.71
N ALA A 230 14.54 11.46 21.06
CA ALA A 230 15.95 11.10 21.22
C ALA A 230 16.33 11.36 22.67
N SER A 231 16.63 10.32 23.43
CA SER A 231 17.27 10.47 24.73
C SER A 231 18.58 11.22 24.47
N ASN A 232 18.83 12.32 25.18
CA ASN A 232 20.20 12.77 25.36
C ASN A 232 20.92 11.59 26.04
N GLY A 233 21.75 10.88 25.28
CA GLY A 233 22.63 9.87 25.85
C GLY A 233 23.53 10.51 26.91
N PRO A 234 23.95 9.74 27.93
CA PRO A 234 24.78 10.21 29.03
C PRO A 234 26.12 10.81 28.58
#